data_AF-Q7NDW6-F1
#
_entry.id   AF-Q7NDW6-F1
#
_cell.length_a   1.000
_cell.length_b   1.000
_cell.length_c   1.000
_cell.angle_alpha   90.00
_cell.angle_beta   90.00
_cell.angle_gamma   90.00
#
_symmetry.space_group_name_H-M   'P 1'
#
loop_
_entity.id
_entity.type
_entity.pdbx_description
1 polymer ?
#
loop_
_entity_poly.entity_id
_entity_poly.type
_entity_poly.pdbx_seq_one_letter_code
_entity_poly.pdbx_strand_id
1 'polypeptide(L)'
;MAATPRPPGGAQRNNYLAKLDASFQLLAQEPQRGRACDELRPGYRKYHVGRHLIFYRESEAGLEIIRVLHERMDIDSHLEDG
;
A
#
# COMPACT_ATOMS: atom_id res chain seq x y z
N MET A 1 8.39 29.08 32.52
CA MET A 1 9.19 27.93 32.03
C MET A 1 8.27 27.05 31.22
N ALA A 2 8.31 27.13 29.88
CA ALA A 2 7.54 26.24 29.00
C ALA A 2 8.53 25.24 28.39
N ALA A 3 8.32 23.96 28.66
CA ALA A 3 9.11 22.89 28.05
C ALA A 3 8.67 22.73 26.59
N THR A 4 9.56 23.05 25.65
CA THR A 4 9.36 22.79 24.22
C THR A 4 9.26 21.28 24.00
N PRO A 5 8.19 20.76 23.35
CA PRO A 5 8.14 19.35 23.00
C PRO A 5 9.30 19.01 22.06
N ARG A 6 10.10 18.02 22.44
CA ARG A 6 11.27 17.55 21.70
C ARG A 6 10.82 17.11 20.29
N PRO A 7 11.43 17.60 19.19
CA PRO A 7 11.06 17.12 17.86
C PRO A 7 11.46 15.63 17.76
N PRO A 8 10.59 14.74 17.25
CA PRO A 8 10.92 13.34 17.13
C PRO A 8 12.05 13.17 16.10
N GLY A 9 13.16 12.56 16.51
CA GLY A 9 14.21 12.07 15.61
C GLY A 9 13.73 10.85 14.80
N GLY A 10 12.80 11.06 13.85
CA GLY A 10 12.04 9.98 13.19
C GLY A 10 11.68 10.20 11.70
N ALA A 11 12.42 11.06 10.98
CA ALA A 11 12.05 11.48 9.63
C ALA A 11 12.00 10.36 8.56
N GLN A 12 12.79 9.29 8.69
CA GLN A 12 12.83 8.21 7.70
C GLN A 12 11.62 7.26 7.76
N ARG A 13 11.13 6.94 8.98
CA ARG A 13 9.99 6.03 9.19
C ARG A 13 8.66 6.71 8.87
N ASN A 14 8.53 7.99 9.21
CA ASN A 14 7.33 8.78 8.95
C ASN A 14 7.04 8.91 7.43
N ASN A 15 8.09 9.02 6.61
CA ASN A 15 7.95 9.18 5.17
C ASN A 15 7.45 7.93 4.44
N TYR A 16 7.72 6.73 4.93
CA TYR A 16 7.30 5.51 4.23
C TYR A 16 5.80 5.24 4.40
N LEU A 17 5.28 5.30 5.63
CA LEU A 17 3.83 5.17 5.87
C LEU A 17 3.05 6.32 5.22
N ALA A 18 3.60 7.54 5.22
CA ALA A 18 3.00 8.67 4.52
C ALA A 18 2.89 8.45 3.00
N LYS A 19 3.86 7.77 2.37
CA LYS A 19 3.78 7.42 0.94
C LYS A 19 2.68 6.41 0.66
N LEU A 20 2.51 5.42 1.54
CA LEU A 20 1.46 4.43 1.39
C LEU A 20 0.08 5.08 1.56
N ASP A 21 -0.08 5.92 2.58
CA ASP A 21 -1.30 6.69 2.84
C ASP A 21 -1.68 7.60 1.66
N ALA A 22 -0.73 8.40 1.17
CA ALA A 22 -0.92 9.24 -0.01
C ALA A 22 -1.30 8.42 -1.25
N SER A 23 -0.75 7.21 -1.38
CA SER A 23 -1.11 6.30 -2.46
C SER A 23 -2.54 5.78 -2.33
N PHE A 24 -3.01 5.46 -1.12
CA PHE A 24 -4.41 5.07 -0.92
C PHE A 24 -5.37 6.21 -1.24
N GLN A 25 -5.07 7.44 -0.81
CA GLN A 25 -5.87 8.61 -1.15
C GLN A 25 -5.91 8.86 -2.65
N LEU A 26 -4.77 8.70 -3.33
CA LEU A 26 -4.67 8.81 -4.78
C LEU A 26 -5.52 7.74 -5.48
N LEU A 27 -5.42 6.48 -5.05
CA LEU A 27 -6.18 5.38 -5.63
C LEU A 27 -7.68 5.52 -5.38
N ALA A 28 -8.09 6.10 -4.25
CA ALA A 28 -9.50 6.36 -3.96
C ALA A 28 -10.10 7.41 -4.91
N GLN A 29 -9.29 8.38 -5.35
CA GLN A 29 -9.69 9.41 -6.31
C GLN A 29 -9.58 8.94 -7.77
N GLU A 30 -8.55 8.15 -8.07
CA GLU A 30 -8.22 7.68 -9.42
C GLU A 30 -7.99 6.16 -9.44
N PRO A 31 -9.04 5.34 -9.20
CA PRO A 31 -8.91 3.90 -9.08
C PRO A 31 -8.43 3.23 -10.37
N GLN A 32 -8.55 3.89 -11.52
CA GLN A 32 -8.08 3.37 -12.80
C GLN A 32 -6.54 3.39 -12.95
N ARG A 33 -5.80 4.03 -12.04
CA ARG A 33 -4.32 4.10 -12.10
C ARG A 33 -3.64 2.75 -11.91
N GLY A 34 -4.22 1.85 -11.14
CA GLY A 34 -3.70 0.49 -11.03
C GLY A 34 -3.91 -0.29 -12.31
N ARG A 35 -3.02 -1.24 -12.56
CA ARG A 35 -3.14 -2.17 -13.69
C ARG A 35 -4.22 -3.20 -13.37
N ALA A 36 -5.12 -3.45 -14.31
CA ALA A 36 -6.10 -4.52 -14.17
C ALA A 36 -5.42 -5.89 -14.02
N CYS A 37 -5.96 -6.71 -13.13
CA CYS A 37 -5.50 -8.06 -12.84
C CYS A 37 -6.67 -9.03 -12.88
N ASP A 38 -7.43 -8.96 -13.97
CA ASP A 38 -8.59 -9.82 -14.19
C ASP A 38 -8.22 -11.30 -14.26
N GLU A 39 -6.94 -11.61 -14.53
CA GLU A 39 -6.33 -12.94 -14.42
C GLU A 39 -6.46 -13.58 -13.02
N LEU A 40 -6.48 -12.77 -11.94
CA LEU A 40 -6.70 -13.27 -10.57
C LEU A 40 -8.19 -13.30 -10.25
N ARG A 41 -8.88 -12.19 -10.52
CA ARG A 41 -10.33 -12.07 -10.39
C ARG A 41 -10.80 -10.80 -11.12
N PRO A 42 -11.92 -10.85 -11.87
CA PRO A 42 -12.43 -9.67 -12.57
C PRO A 42 -12.66 -8.48 -11.64
N GLY A 43 -12.26 -7.29 -12.10
CA GLY A 43 -12.38 -6.03 -11.35
C GLY A 43 -11.26 -5.77 -10.34
N TYR A 44 -10.30 -6.69 -10.19
CA TYR A 44 -9.10 -6.44 -9.40
C TYR A 44 -8.11 -5.58 -10.13
N ARG A 45 -7.43 -4.74 -9.37
CA ARG A 45 -6.36 -3.87 -9.84
C ARG A 45 -5.18 -3.96 -8.90
N LYS A 46 -3.98 -3.75 -9.44
CA LYS A 46 -2.73 -3.70 -8.67
C LYS A 46 -1.95 -2.41 -8.93
N TYR A 47 -1.33 -1.87 -7.88
CA TYR A 47 -0.54 -0.64 -7.96
C TYR A 47 0.76 -0.75 -7.14
N HIS A 48 1.89 -0.37 -7.74
CA HIS A 48 3.20 -0.40 -7.09
C HIS A 48 3.50 0.91 -6.35
N VAL A 49 3.91 0.80 -5.10
CA VAL A 49 4.36 1.92 -4.25
C VAL A 49 5.71 1.56 -3.63
N GLY A 50 6.79 1.97 -4.31
CA GLY A 50 8.14 1.55 -3.95
C GLY A 50 8.22 0.02 -3.92
N ARG A 51 8.51 -0.53 -2.74
CA ARG A 51 8.62 -1.98 -2.52
C ARG A 51 7.31 -2.71 -2.26
N HIS A 52 6.17 -2.04 -2.41
CA HIS A 52 4.87 -2.61 -2.06
C HIS A 52 3.98 -2.73 -3.29
N LEU A 53 3.22 -3.81 -3.33
CA LEU A 53 2.19 -4.05 -4.32
C LEU A 53 0.83 -4.04 -3.62
N ILE A 54 0.00 -3.06 -3.95
CA ILE A 54 -1.34 -2.89 -3.42
C ILE A 54 -2.32 -3.56 -4.37
N PHE A 55 -3.08 -4.53 -3.89
CA PHE A 55 -4.23 -5.11 -4.57
C PHE A 55 -5.50 -4.47 -4.03
N TYR A 56 -6.35 -4.03 -4.94
CA TYR A 56 -7.60 -3.36 -4.60
C TYR A 56 -8.65 -3.60 -5.68
N ARG A 57 -9.89 -3.19 -5.41
CA ARG A 57 -10.96 -3.13 -6.40
C ARG A 57 -11.84 -1.92 -6.16
N GLU A 58 -12.58 -1.55 -7.20
CA GLU A 58 -13.66 -0.58 -7.10
C GLU A 58 -14.91 -1.29 -6.55
N SER A 59 -15.62 -0.61 -5.66
CA SER A 59 -16.89 -1.05 -5.06
C SER A 59 -17.88 0.11 -5.06
N GLU A 60 -19.15 -0.17 -4.80
CA GLU A 60 -20.20 0.86 -4.70
C GLU A 60 -19.93 1.88 -3.57
N ALA A 61 -19.17 1.50 -2.55
CA ALA A 61 -18.78 2.36 -1.43
C ALA A 61 -17.43 3.07 -1.65
N GLY A 62 -16.77 2.86 -2.80
CA GLY A 62 -15.45 3.41 -3.12
C GLY A 62 -14.37 2.35 -3.29
N LEU A 63 -13.13 2.68 -2.91
CA LEU A 63 -11.97 1.81 -3.09
C LEU A 63 -11.85 0.80 -1.94
N GLU A 64 -11.80 -0.50 -2.26
CA GLU A 64 -11.54 -1.55 -1.29
C GLU A 64 -10.11 -2.08 -1.45
N ILE A 65 -9.28 -1.87 -0.42
CA ILE A 65 -7.93 -2.45 -0.37
C ILE A 65 -8.04 -3.91 0.07
N ILE A 66 -7.64 -4.82 -0.80
CA ILE A 66 -7.73 -6.27 -0.54
C ILE A 66 -6.47 -6.76 0.16
N ARG A 67 -5.29 -6.35 -0.32
CA ARG A 67 -4.00 -6.76 0.26
C ARG A 67 -2.89 -5.79 -0.11
N VAL A 68 -1.90 -5.66 0.76
CA VAL A 68 -0.63 -4.99 0.46
C VAL A 68 0.49 -5.99 0.66
N LEU A 69 1.20 -6.33 -0.42
CA LEU A 69 2.36 -7.22 -0.39
C LEU A 69 3.64 -6.38 -0.35
N HIS A 70 4.65 -6.83 0.39
CA HIS A 70 6.01 -6.30 0.29
C HIS A 70 6.78 -7.18 -0.71
N GLU A 71 7.53 -6.60 -1.65
CA GLU A 71 8.23 -7.31 -2.75
C GLU A 71 9.13 -8.45 -2.24
N ARG A 72 9.68 -8.30 -1.04
CA ARG A 72 10.55 -9.31 -0.39
C ARG A 72 9.80 -10.42 0.36
N MET A 73 8.50 -10.27 0.61
CA MET A 73 7.69 -11.31 1.26
C MET A 73 7.20 -12.36 0.26
N ASP A 74 7.30 -12.09 -1.04
CA ASP A 74 7.00 -13.04 -2.13
C ASP A 74 8.10 -14.11 -2.27
N ILE A 75 9.33 -13.82 -1.83
CA ILE A 75 10.45 -14.81 -1.83
C ILE A 75 10.42 -15.69 -0.57
N ASP A 76 9.98 -15.14 0.57
CA ASP A 76 10.01 -15.85 1.87
C ASP A 76 8.78 -16.73 2.10
N SER A 77 7.65 -16.47 1.40
CA SER A 77 6.46 -17.33 1.47
C SER A 77 6.59 -18.64 0.69
N HIS A 78 7.78 -18.92 0.11
CA HIS A 78 8.16 -20.23 -0.42
C HIS A 78 9.36 -20.84 0.33
N LEU A 79 9.49 -20.54 1.63
CA LEU A 79 10.37 -21.29 2.52
C LEU A 79 9.66 -21.58 3.84
N GLU A 80 8.47 -22.18 3.78
CA GLU A 80 8.12 -23.18 4.79
C GLU A 80 8.99 -24.41 4.52
N ASP A 81 10.25 -24.31 4.95
CA ASP A 81 11.13 -25.45 5.18
C ASP A 81 10.59 -26.21 6.41
N GLY A 82 10.29 -27.48 6.18
CA GLY A 82 9.77 -28.44 7.14
C GLY A 82 9.51 -29.77 6.46
#